data_AF-A0AAN8IPV4-F1
#
_entry.id   AF-A0AAN8IPV4-F1
#
_cell.length_a   1.000
_cell.length_b   1.000
_cell.length_c   1.000
_cell.angle_alpha   90.00
_cell.angle_beta   90.00
_cell.angle_gamma   90.00
#
_symmetry.space_group_name_H-M   'P 1'
#
loop_
_entity.id
_entity.type
_entity.pdbx_description
1 polymer ?
#
loop_
_entity_poly.entity_id
_entity_poly.type
_entity_poly.pdbx_seq_one_letter_code
_entity_poly.pdbx_strand_id
1 'polypeptide(L)' 'MLFYVLIAFIALNAFTQEGVMAQVCQDMGTLCESSFKKYCDDTSSLGETVKNMCQKTCGVCQVQE' A
#
# COMPACT_ATOMS: atom_id res chain seq x y z
N MET A 1 38.52 -18.59 2.26
CA MET A 1 37.26 -18.88 2.97
C MET A 1 36.57 -17.59 3.44
N LEU A 2 37.26 -16.72 4.18
CA LEU A 2 36.70 -15.43 4.65
C LEU A 2 36.16 -14.53 3.51
N PHE A 3 36.91 -14.40 2.41
CA PHE A 3 36.48 -13.63 1.23
C PHE A 3 35.21 -14.18 0.56
N TYR A 4 35.03 -15.50 0.55
CA TYR A 4 33.82 -16.13 0.00
C TYR A 4 32.58 -15.83 0.84
N VAL A 5 32.74 -15.81 2.16
CA VAL A 5 31.65 -15.49 3.10
C VAL A 5 31.23 -14.03 2.95
N LEU A 6 32.19 -13.10 2.82
CA LEU A 6 31.92 -11.68 2.61
C LEU A 6 31.16 -11.43 1.30
N ILE A 7 31.55 -12.08 0.21
CA ILE A 7 30.86 -11.96 -1.09
C ILE A 7 29.42 -12.49 -1.00
N ALA A 8 29.21 -13.62 -0.30
CA ALA A 8 27.87 -14.18 -0.12
C ALA A 8 26.96 -13.23 0.69
N PHE A 9 27.46 -12.64 1.78
CA PHE A 9 26.71 -11.66 2.57
C PHE A 9 26.34 -10.41 1.76
N ILE A 10 27.27 -9.88 0.94
CA ILE A 10 26.99 -8.73 0.08
C ILE A 10 25.91 -9.07 -0.96
N ALA A 11 25.97 -10.26 -1.57
CA ALA A 11 24.96 -10.70 -2.53
C ALA A 11 23.57 -10.90 -1.90
N LEU A 12 23.50 -11.39 -0.66
CA LEU A 12 22.26 -11.50 0.12
C LEU A 12 21.66 -10.13 0.44
N ASN A 13 22.49 -9.17 0.84
CA ASN A 13 22.06 -7.79 1.13
C ASN A 13 21.68 -7.00 -0.14
N ALA A 14 22.22 -7.36 -1.31
CA ALA A 14 21.83 -6.76 -2.59
C ALA A 14 20.48 -7.26 -3.10
N PHE A 15 20.02 -8.44 -2.66
CA PHE A 15 18.73 -9.03 -3.08
C PHE A 15 17.54 -8.57 -2.23
N THR A 16 17.79 -7.88 -1.11
CA THR A 16 16.75 -7.20 -0.33
C THR A 16 16.49 -5.80 -0.87
N GLN A 17 16.28 -5.66 -2.18
CA GLN A 17 15.73 -4.43 -2.74
C GLN A 17 14.21 -4.63 -2.89
N GLU A 18 13.53 -4.38 -1.76
CA GLU A 18 12.30 -3.61 -1.72
C GLU A 18 11.24 -4.00 -2.76
N GLY A 19 10.64 -5.17 -2.55
CA GLY A 19 9.26 -5.41 -2.95
C GLY A 19 8.29 -4.53 -2.16
N VAL A 20 8.51 -3.22 -2.13
CA VAL A 20 7.41 -2.28 -1.89
C VAL A 20 6.57 -2.39 -3.15
N MET A 21 5.59 -3.30 -3.12
CA MET A 21 4.46 -3.22 -4.02
C MET A 21 3.94 -1.79 -3.84
N ALA A 22 4.34 -0.89 -4.73
CA ALA A 22 3.84 0.47 -4.78
C ALA A 22 2.38 0.32 -5.13
N GLN A 23 1.56 0.12 -4.11
CA GLN A 23 0.13 0.02 -4.25
C GLN A 23 -0.30 1.39 -4.73
N VAL A 24 -0.66 1.47 -6.01
CA VAL A 24 -1.12 2.69 -6.65
C VAL A 24 -2.24 3.24 -5.79
N CYS A 25 -1.99 4.39 -5.16
CA CYS A 25 -2.95 5.01 -4.26
C CYS A 25 -4.05 5.68 -5.10
N GLN A 26 -5.11 4.94 -5.37
CA GLN A 26 -6.19 5.38 -6.23
C GLN A 26 -7.55 4.87 -5.73
N ASP A 27 -8.58 5.66 -5.98
CA ASP A 27 -9.96 5.23 -5.81
C ASP A 27 -10.41 4.37 -6.99
N MET A 28 -10.92 3.17 -6.69
CA MET A 28 -11.45 2.24 -7.69
C MET A 28 -12.91 2.54 -8.06
N GLY A 29 -13.63 3.31 -7.23
CA GLY A 29 -15.04 3.64 -7.42
C GLY A 29 -15.26 5.09 -7.86
N THR A 30 -16.14 5.30 -8.83
CA THR A 30 -16.51 6.65 -9.30
C THR A 30 -17.35 7.44 -8.31
N LEU A 31 -17.91 6.78 -7.30
CA LEU A 31 -18.78 7.38 -6.27
C LEU A 31 -18.07 7.61 -4.93
N CYS A 32 -16.75 7.44 -4.89
CA CYS A 32 -15.97 7.58 -3.66
C CYS A 32 -16.18 8.95 -3.01
N GLU A 33 -16.02 10.02 -3.78
CA GLU A 33 -16.15 11.38 -3.27
C GLU A 33 -17.60 11.80 -2.99
N SER A 34 -18.56 11.36 -3.81
CA SER A 34 -19.96 11.82 -3.75
C SER A 34 -20.83 11.02 -2.80
N SER A 35 -20.61 9.70 -2.67
CA SER A 35 -21.52 8.80 -1.96
C SER A 35 -20.86 8.04 -0.81
N PHE A 36 -19.58 7.69 -0.96
CA PHE A 36 -18.93 6.76 -0.04
C PHE A 36 -18.04 7.41 1.03
N LYS A 37 -17.61 8.67 0.83
CA LYS A 37 -16.78 9.42 1.79
C LYS A 37 -17.32 9.39 3.23
N LYS A 38 -18.64 9.42 3.40
CA LYS A 38 -19.30 9.38 4.72
C LYS A 38 -19.14 8.04 5.48
N TYR A 39 -18.75 6.97 4.79
CA TYR A 39 -18.53 5.65 5.38
C TYR A 39 -17.06 5.36 5.66
N CYS A 40 -16.15 6.31 5.41
CA CYS A 40 -14.74 6.12 5.72
C CYS A 40 -14.49 5.89 7.22
N ASP A 41 -15.36 6.38 8.10
CA ASP A 41 -15.26 6.16 9.55
C ASP A 41 -16.17 5.03 10.06
N ASP A 42 -16.90 4.35 9.16
CA ASP A 42 -17.75 3.21 9.54
C ASP A 42 -16.86 2.02 9.97
N THR A 43 -17.14 1.46 11.14
CA THR A 43 -16.42 0.30 11.69
C THR A 43 -17.03 -1.04 11.27
N SER A 44 -18.12 -1.02 10.52
CA SER A 44 -18.76 -2.19 9.95
C SER A 44 -17.97 -2.68 8.72
N SER A 45 -18.29 -3.89 8.24
CA SER A 45 -17.69 -4.44 7.01
C SER A 45 -17.90 -3.55 5.77
N LEU A 46 -18.92 -2.68 5.78
CA LEU A 46 -19.12 -1.67 4.74
C LEU A 46 -17.99 -0.63 4.74
N GLY A 47 -17.61 -0.13 5.92
CA GLY A 47 -16.53 0.84 6.04
C GLY A 47 -15.18 0.27 5.65
N GLU A 48 -14.90 -1.00 5.98
CA GLU A 48 -13.71 -1.71 5.47
C GLU A 48 -13.72 -1.83 3.94
N THR A 49 -14.87 -2.18 3.35
CA THR A 49 -15.03 -2.25 1.89
C THR A 49 -14.80 -0.88 1.25
N VAL A 50 -15.36 0.18 1.84
CA VAL A 50 -15.20 1.55 1.36
C VAL A 50 -13.74 2.00 1.48
N LYS A 51 -13.05 1.72 2.59
CA LYS A 51 -11.62 2.01 2.75
C LYS A 51 -10.76 1.31 1.71
N ASN A 52 -11.09 0.07 1.35
CA ASN A 52 -10.36 -0.69 0.34
C ASN A 52 -10.64 -0.19 -1.09
N MET A 53 -11.86 0.22 -1.39
CA MET A 53 -12.23 0.71 -2.72
C MET A 53 -11.84 2.19 -2.93
N CYS A 54 -11.98 3.00 -1.89
CA CYS A 54 -11.81 4.45 -1.91
C CYS A 54 -10.58 4.86 -1.09
N GLN A 55 -9.45 4.22 -1.36
CA GLN A 55 -8.23 4.33 -0.55
C GLN A 55 -7.72 5.77 -0.46
N LYS A 56 -7.79 6.51 -1.58
CA LYS A 56 -7.36 7.91 -1.65
C LYS A 56 -8.39 8.81 -0.97
N THR A 57 -9.68 8.64 -1.27
CA THR A 57 -10.75 9.45 -0.67
C THR A 57 -10.83 9.27 0.86
N CYS A 58 -10.63 8.06 1.37
CA CYS A 58 -10.61 7.76 2.79
C CYS A 58 -9.24 7.99 3.46
N GLY A 59 -8.22 8.45 2.71
CA GLY A 59 -6.89 8.74 3.26
C GLY A 59 -6.13 7.52 3.81
N VAL A 60 -6.47 6.32 3.35
CA VAL A 60 -5.83 5.06 3.76
C VAL A 60 -4.42 4.94 3.17
N CYS A 61 -4.21 5.57 2.01
CA CYS A 61 -2.92 5.68 1.37
C CYS A 61 -2.63 7.15 1.02
N GLN A 62 -1.36 7.44 0.78
CA GLN A 62 -0.92 8.71 0.19
C GLN A 62 -0.35 8.41 -1.19
N VAL A 63 -0.64 9.29 -2.15
CA VAL A 63 0.07 9.27 -3.43
C VAL A 63 1.52 9.62 -3.10
N GLN A 64 2.42 8.66 -3.26
CA GLN A 64 3.85 8.94 -3.16
C GLN A 64 4.22 9.74 -4.41
N GLU A 65 4.53 11.03 -4.21
CA GLU A 65 4.96 11.97 -5.26
C GLU A 65 6.38 11.67 -5.76
#